data_AF-A0A434M9G5-F1
#
_entry.id   AF-A0A434M9G5-F1
#
_cell.length_a   1.000
_cell.length_b   1.000
_cell.length_c   1.000
_cell.angle_alpha   90.00
_cell.angle_beta   90.00
_cell.angle_gamma   90.00
#
_symmetry.space_group_name_H-M   'P 1'
#
loop_
_entity.id
_entity.type
_entity.pdbx_description
1 polymer ?
#
loop_
_entity_poly.entity_id
_entity_poly.type
_entity_poly.pdbx_seq_one_letter_code
_entity_poly.pdbx_strand_id
1 'polypeptide(L)'
;MCLWERRGEITTTRINRRALLAHSGAAAFGSTVAAKACATERARRNLAPTDELKALTEVHVTAYAAFGKAIHEMDGSSRDHDRASREGERALLAICAYPAVSGGDRFAKARYLLEIEARGELDLPEHIRALLRSTILDMRLQPSWPPSGHPKTAN
;
A
#
# COMPACT_ATOMS: atom_id res chain seq x y z
N MET A 1 1.76 -12.53 50.70
CA MET A 1 1.67 -13.66 49.74
C MET A 1 0.23 -13.67 49.23
N CYS A 2 -0.12 -13.45 47.97
CA CYS A 2 0.61 -13.38 46.71
C CYS A 2 -0.13 -12.37 45.82
N LEU A 3 0.56 -11.42 45.19
CA LEU A 3 -0.03 -10.54 44.18
C LEU A 3 1.03 -10.27 43.12
N TRP A 4 0.61 -10.36 41.85
CA TRP A 4 1.38 -10.10 40.63
C TRP A 4 2.19 -11.26 40.05
N GLU A 5 1.46 -12.26 39.55
CA GLU A 5 1.91 -12.95 38.35
C GLU A 5 0.74 -13.13 37.38
N ARG A 6 0.50 -12.09 36.58
CA ARG A 6 -0.05 -12.25 35.24
C ARG A 6 0.69 -11.28 34.34
N ARG A 7 1.77 -11.78 33.74
CA ARG A 7 2.39 -11.22 32.54
C ARG A 7 1.30 -11.23 31.46
N GLY A 8 0.52 -10.15 31.42
CA GLY A 8 -0.29 -9.80 30.28
C GLY A 8 0.67 -9.43 29.18
N GLU A 9 1.06 -10.44 28.40
CA GLU A 9 1.67 -10.23 27.10
C GLU A 9 0.57 -9.60 26.24
N ILE A 10 0.48 -8.26 26.33
CA ILE A 10 -0.32 -7.46 25.42
C ILE A 10 0.34 -7.67 24.08
N THR A 11 -0.16 -8.64 23.32
CA THR A 11 0.08 -8.76 21.89
C THR A 11 -0.55 -7.52 21.26
N THR A 12 0.20 -6.43 21.35
CA THR A 12 -0.05 -5.16 20.70
C THR A 12 -0.33 -5.47 19.24
N THR A 13 -1.53 -5.10 18.82
CA THR A 13 -2.09 -5.30 17.49
C THR A 13 -1.06 -5.00 16.41
N ARG A 14 -0.98 -5.90 15.43
CA ARG A 14 0.11 -5.99 14.45
C ARG A 14 0.17 -4.82 13.46
N ILE A 15 -0.80 -3.89 13.49
CA ILE A 15 -0.67 -2.57 12.84
C ILE A 15 0.35 -1.75 13.61
N ASN A 16 1.50 -1.59 12.98
CA ASN A 16 2.79 -1.18 13.49
C ASN A 16 2.81 0.03 14.47
N ARG A 17 3.23 -0.27 15.70
CA ARG A 17 4.02 0.47 16.71
C ARG A 17 4.96 1.62 16.26
N ARG A 18 5.24 1.82 14.97
CA ARG A 18 6.05 2.94 14.43
C ARG A 18 5.24 4.16 13.98
N ALA A 19 4.00 3.99 13.55
CA ALA A 19 3.17 5.12 13.10
C ALA A 19 2.87 6.11 14.24
N LEU A 20 2.74 5.59 15.47
CA LEU A 20 2.36 6.38 16.65
C LEU A 20 3.49 7.25 17.21
N LEU A 21 4.76 7.02 16.85
CA LEU A 21 5.91 7.79 17.33
C LEU A 21 6.44 8.83 16.33
N ALA A 22 5.85 8.95 15.14
CA ALA A 22 6.32 9.86 14.09
C ALA A 22 5.63 11.23 14.05
N HIS A 23 4.84 11.60 15.07
CA HIS A 23 4.34 12.96 15.25
C HIS A 23 5.41 13.87 15.90
N SER A 24 6.55 14.04 15.25
CA SER A 24 7.45 15.19 15.45
C SER A 24 8.57 15.19 14.40
N GLY A 25 8.53 16.15 13.47
CA GLY A 25 9.68 16.53 12.63
C GLY A 25 9.44 16.48 11.12
N ALA A 26 8.57 17.36 10.59
CA ALA A 26 8.51 17.62 9.15
C ALA A 26 9.56 18.67 8.75
N ALA A 27 10.59 18.26 8.00
CA ALA A 27 11.50 19.17 7.30
C ALA A 27 11.27 19.06 5.79
N ALA A 28 10.98 20.19 5.15
CA ALA A 28 10.69 20.28 3.72
C ALA A 28 12.00 20.21 2.91
N PHE A 29 12.19 19.16 2.12
CA PHE A 29 13.20 19.12 1.07
C PHE A 29 12.60 19.56 -0.26
N GLY A 30 12.99 20.73 -0.74
CA GLY A 30 12.74 21.16 -2.11
C GLY A 30 13.66 20.40 -3.08
N SER A 31 13.09 19.64 -4.01
CA SER A 31 13.85 18.96 -5.07
C SER A 31 13.35 19.40 -6.44
N THR A 32 14.23 20.08 -7.19
CA THR A 32 14.02 20.58 -8.55
C THR A 32 14.41 19.52 -9.59
N VAL A 33 13.45 18.69 -10.00
CA VAL A 33 13.47 17.94 -11.28
C VAL A 33 12.08 18.07 -11.93
N ALA A 34 11.70 19.29 -12.30
CA ALA A 34 10.32 19.62 -12.67
C ALA A 34 10.00 19.59 -14.19
N ALA A 35 10.99 19.50 -15.09
CA ALA A 35 10.71 19.75 -16.51
C ALA A 35 10.37 18.50 -17.34
N LYS A 36 11.01 17.34 -17.11
CA LYS A 36 10.74 16.10 -17.89
C LYS A 36 9.62 15.23 -17.32
N ALA A 37 9.32 15.37 -16.03
CA ALA A 37 8.22 14.68 -15.36
C ALA A 37 6.85 15.24 -15.75
N CYS A 38 6.73 16.55 -16.02
CA CYS A 38 5.43 17.18 -16.31
C CYS A 38 4.78 16.72 -17.62
N ALA A 39 5.56 16.38 -18.65
CA ALA A 39 5.03 15.92 -19.95
C ALA A 39 4.45 14.50 -19.84
N THR A 40 5.09 13.61 -19.08
CA THR A 40 4.57 12.28 -18.75
C THR A 40 3.44 12.33 -17.71
N GLU A 41 3.48 13.26 -16.77
CA GLU A 41 2.42 13.47 -15.76
C GLU A 41 1.09 13.93 -16.38
N ARG A 42 1.11 14.70 -17.47
CA ARG A 42 -0.10 15.15 -18.16
C ARG A 42 -0.73 14.04 -19.02
N ALA A 43 0.08 13.16 -19.59
CA ALA A 43 -0.41 11.94 -20.25
C ALA A 43 -0.90 10.88 -19.25
N ARG A 44 -0.24 10.77 -18.08
CA ARG A 44 -0.62 9.86 -16.96
C ARG A 44 -1.92 10.27 -16.27
N ARG A 45 -2.21 11.56 -16.15
CA ARG A 45 -3.48 12.08 -15.60
C ARG A 45 -4.71 11.63 -16.39
N ASN A 46 -4.54 11.14 -17.62
CA ASN A 46 -5.64 10.71 -18.49
C ASN A 46 -5.94 9.20 -18.42
N LEU A 47 -5.20 8.41 -17.64
CA LEU A 47 -5.55 7.02 -17.37
C LEU A 47 -6.15 6.92 -15.97
N ALA A 48 -7.47 7.08 -15.89
CA ALA A 48 -8.19 6.88 -14.64
C ALA A 48 -7.96 5.44 -14.14
N PRO A 49 -7.77 5.23 -12.82
CA PRO A 49 -7.78 3.89 -12.27
C PRO A 49 -9.15 3.27 -12.44
N THR A 50 -9.18 1.95 -12.52
CA THR A 50 -10.41 1.16 -12.49
C THR A 50 -11.20 1.45 -11.22
N ASP A 51 -12.52 1.32 -11.31
CA ASP A 51 -13.40 1.53 -10.17
C ASP A 51 -13.17 0.48 -9.07
N GLU A 52 -12.66 -0.71 -9.44
CA GLU A 52 -12.25 -1.74 -8.50
C GLU A 52 -11.07 -1.29 -7.63
N LEU A 53 -10.00 -0.74 -8.21
CA LEU A 53 -8.85 -0.26 -7.45
C LEU A 53 -9.23 0.95 -6.57
N LYS A 54 -10.13 1.82 -7.05
CA LYS A 54 -10.67 2.93 -6.24
C LYS A 54 -11.45 2.40 -5.04
N ALA A 55 -12.34 1.43 -5.25
CA ALA A 55 -13.12 0.84 -4.18
C ALA A 55 -12.25 0.17 -3.12
N LEU A 56 -11.22 -0.59 -3.52
CA LEU A 56 -10.26 -1.19 -2.59
C LEU A 56 -9.52 -0.12 -1.77
N THR A 57 -9.11 0.96 -2.41
CA THR A 57 -8.46 2.11 -1.77
C THR A 57 -9.39 2.77 -0.74
N GLU A 58 -10.66 2.98 -1.10
CA GLU A 58 -11.67 3.58 -0.23
C GLU A 58 -11.98 2.70 0.98
N VAL A 59 -12.08 1.39 0.79
CA VAL A 59 -12.25 0.42 1.88
C VAL A 59 -11.08 0.51 2.86
N HIS A 60 -9.84 0.56 2.37
CA HIS A 60 -8.67 0.71 3.24
C HIS A 60 -8.68 2.04 4.01
N VAL A 61 -8.97 3.17 3.34
CA VAL A 61 -9.07 4.49 3.99
C VAL A 61 -10.15 4.49 5.08
N THR A 62 -11.30 3.89 4.80
CA THR A 62 -12.42 3.82 5.75
C THR A 62 -12.06 2.97 6.96
N ALA A 63 -11.46 1.80 6.75
CA ALA A 63 -11.02 0.92 7.84
C ALA A 63 -9.93 1.59 8.70
N TYR A 64 -9.00 2.29 8.08
CA TYR A 64 -7.96 3.06 8.77
C TYR A 64 -8.54 4.18 9.63
N ALA A 65 -9.50 4.95 9.09
CA ALA A 65 -10.17 6.00 9.84
C ALA A 65 -10.98 5.43 11.03
N ALA A 66 -11.66 4.30 10.84
CA ALA A 66 -12.38 3.61 11.90
C ALA A 66 -11.43 3.11 13.00
N PHE A 67 -10.26 2.58 12.61
CA PHE A 67 -9.23 2.17 13.55
C PHE A 67 -8.70 3.35 14.38
N GLY A 68 -8.39 4.48 13.75
CA GLY A 68 -7.98 5.69 14.44
C GLY A 68 -9.03 6.19 15.44
N LYS A 69 -10.32 6.15 15.07
CA LYS A 69 -11.42 6.50 16.00
C LYS A 69 -11.47 5.56 17.20
N ALA A 70 -11.37 4.25 16.97
CA ALA A 70 -11.39 3.24 18.04
C ALA A 70 -10.22 3.39 19.03
N ILE A 71 -9.07 3.92 18.59
CA ILE A 71 -7.94 4.23 19.49
C ILE A 71 -8.22 5.45 20.36
N HIS A 72 -8.87 6.47 19.80
CA HIS A 72 -9.11 7.74 20.50
C HIS A 72 -10.34 7.73 21.41
N GLU A 73 -11.30 6.85 21.15
CA GLU A 73 -12.46 6.66 22.02
C GLU A 73 -12.05 5.91 23.30
N MET A 74 -12.08 6.61 24.44
CA MET A 74 -11.78 6.06 25.78
C MET A 74 -12.67 4.86 26.18
N ASP A 75 -13.82 4.69 25.51
CA ASP A 75 -14.80 3.62 25.76
C ASP A 75 -14.79 2.55 24.65
N GLY A 76 -13.86 2.65 23.69
CA GLY A 76 -13.70 1.68 22.62
C GLY A 76 -13.32 0.31 23.17
N SER A 77 -14.11 -0.73 22.86
CA SER A 77 -13.75 -2.08 23.26
C SER A 77 -12.47 -2.50 22.55
N SER A 78 -11.57 -3.19 23.25
CA SER A 78 -10.43 -3.89 22.62
C SER A 78 -10.86 -4.74 21.41
N ARG A 79 -12.11 -5.23 21.42
CA ARG A 79 -12.68 -6.01 20.32
C ARG A 79 -12.91 -5.17 19.05
N ASP A 80 -13.32 -3.90 19.19
CA ASP A 80 -13.61 -3.01 18.07
C ASP A 80 -12.32 -2.53 17.41
N HIS A 81 -11.31 -2.24 18.23
CA HIS A 81 -9.94 -1.98 17.79
C HIS A 81 -9.37 -3.15 16.97
N ASP A 82 -9.46 -4.38 17.49
CA ASP A 82 -8.97 -5.58 16.80
C ASP A 82 -9.74 -5.89 15.50
N ARG A 83 -11.03 -5.50 15.46
CA ARG A 83 -11.86 -5.67 14.26
C ARG A 83 -11.43 -4.67 13.18
N ALA A 84 -11.36 -3.38 13.51
CA ALA A 84 -10.94 -2.34 12.58
C ALA A 84 -9.51 -2.57 12.09
N SER A 85 -8.62 -3.04 12.97
CA SER A 85 -7.25 -3.42 12.62
C SER A 85 -7.21 -4.54 11.56
N ARG A 86 -7.97 -5.63 11.78
CA ARG A 86 -8.04 -6.73 10.82
C ARG A 86 -8.68 -6.34 9.50
N GLU A 87 -9.65 -5.43 9.51
CA GLU A 87 -10.27 -4.90 8.29
C GLU A 87 -9.29 -4.06 7.48
N GLY A 88 -8.52 -3.19 8.14
CA GLY A 88 -7.44 -2.43 7.51
C GLY A 88 -6.39 -3.33 6.87
N GLU A 89 -5.88 -4.32 7.62
CA GLU A 89 -4.87 -5.27 7.12
C GLU A 89 -5.38 -6.07 5.91
N ARG A 90 -6.64 -6.55 5.94
CA ARG A 90 -7.24 -7.27 4.81
C ARG A 90 -7.38 -6.40 3.58
N ALA A 91 -7.80 -5.15 3.75
CA ALA A 91 -7.93 -4.21 2.64
C ALA A 91 -6.56 -3.89 2.02
N LEU A 92 -5.54 -3.66 2.85
CA LEU A 92 -4.19 -3.42 2.38
C LEU A 92 -3.62 -4.63 1.63
N LEU A 93 -3.82 -5.85 2.14
CA LEU A 93 -3.47 -7.08 1.44
C LEU A 93 -4.13 -7.19 0.07
N ALA A 94 -5.42 -6.83 -0.04
CA ALA A 94 -6.13 -6.84 -1.32
C ALA A 94 -5.53 -5.85 -2.31
N ILE A 95 -5.17 -4.64 -1.86
CA ILE A 95 -4.46 -3.65 -2.69
C ILE A 95 -3.09 -4.18 -3.12
N CYS A 96 -2.31 -4.77 -2.19
CA CYS A 96 -1.02 -5.37 -2.51
C CYS A 96 -1.14 -6.50 -3.55
N ALA A 97 -2.19 -7.32 -3.46
CA ALA A 97 -2.44 -8.42 -4.40
C ALA A 97 -3.05 -7.97 -5.74
N TYR A 98 -3.62 -6.77 -5.82
CA TYR A 98 -4.33 -6.28 -7.01
C TYR A 98 -3.47 -6.30 -8.29
N PRO A 99 -3.87 -6.99 -9.37
CA PRO A 99 -3.12 -7.03 -10.62
C PRO A 99 -3.32 -5.72 -11.40
N ALA A 100 -2.40 -4.78 -11.26
CA ALA A 100 -2.47 -3.49 -11.95
C ALA A 100 -2.01 -3.61 -13.41
N VAL A 101 -2.88 -4.15 -14.28
CA VAL A 101 -2.56 -4.38 -15.71
C VAL A 101 -2.57 -3.08 -16.52
N SER A 102 -3.42 -2.11 -16.14
CA SER A 102 -3.50 -0.82 -16.84
C SER A 102 -2.46 0.18 -16.32
N GLY A 103 -2.03 1.11 -17.17
CA GLY A 103 -1.12 2.18 -16.76
C GLY A 103 -1.69 3.09 -15.67
N GLY A 104 -3.01 3.31 -15.67
CA GLY A 104 -3.73 4.07 -14.65
C GLY A 104 -3.73 3.37 -13.30
N ASP A 105 -4.01 2.06 -13.30
CA ASP A 105 -3.97 1.25 -12.08
C ASP A 105 -2.56 1.14 -11.51
N ARG A 106 -1.54 0.96 -12.37
CA ARG A 106 -0.15 0.91 -11.91
C ARG A 106 0.25 2.19 -11.19
N PHE A 107 -0.11 3.33 -11.78
CA PHE A 107 0.22 4.63 -11.19
C PHE A 107 -0.56 4.88 -9.90
N ALA A 108 -1.87 4.62 -9.89
CA ALA A 108 -2.71 4.79 -8.71
C ALA A 108 -2.27 3.87 -7.55
N LYS A 109 -2.04 2.58 -7.83
CA LYS A 109 -1.54 1.61 -6.86
C LYS A 109 -0.17 2.01 -6.32
N ALA A 110 0.77 2.40 -7.19
CA ALA A 110 2.10 2.83 -6.76
C ALA A 110 2.05 4.08 -5.87
N ARG A 111 1.28 5.09 -6.27
CA ARG A 111 1.08 6.30 -5.48
C ARG A 111 0.50 5.97 -4.11
N TYR A 112 -0.55 5.14 -4.06
CA TYR A 112 -1.18 4.79 -2.80
C TYR A 112 -0.25 3.99 -1.89
N LEU A 113 0.48 3.01 -2.42
CA LEU A 113 1.45 2.24 -1.63
C LEU A 113 2.59 3.10 -1.07
N LEU A 114 3.01 4.17 -1.77
CA LEU A 114 3.96 5.14 -1.23
C LEU A 114 3.37 5.94 -0.07
N GLU A 115 2.09 6.31 -0.13
CA GLU A 115 1.39 6.98 0.98
C GLU A 115 1.29 6.06 2.21
N ILE A 116 1.05 4.76 2.01
CA ILE A 116 1.00 3.75 3.10
C ILE A 116 2.40 3.48 3.68
N GLU A 117 3.44 3.39 2.85
CA GLU A 117 4.83 3.24 3.32
C GLU A 117 5.27 4.45 4.14
N ALA A 118 4.90 5.68 3.74
CA ALA A 118 5.19 6.88 4.51
C ALA A 118 4.56 6.86 5.92
N ARG A 119 3.50 6.08 6.13
CA ARG A 119 2.87 5.84 7.43
C ARG A 119 3.49 4.66 8.19
N GLY A 120 4.35 3.88 7.55
CA GLY A 120 5.00 2.69 8.13
C GLY A 120 4.07 1.48 8.25
N GLU A 121 3.01 1.42 7.44
CA GLU A 121 1.98 0.37 7.45
C GLU A 121 2.29 -0.80 6.48
N LEU A 122 3.24 -0.61 5.57
CA LEU A 122 3.64 -1.60 4.55
C LEU A 122 4.80 -2.51 5.04
N ASP A 123 4.79 -2.93 6.30
CA ASP A 123 5.91 -3.62 6.94
C ASP A 123 5.71 -5.14 7.10
N LEU A 124 4.49 -5.62 6.85
CA LEU A 124 4.14 -7.01 7.04
C LEU A 124 4.68 -7.88 5.89
N PRO A 125 5.38 -9.00 6.15
CA PRO A 125 5.91 -9.89 5.11
C PRO A 125 4.85 -10.35 4.10
N GLU A 126 3.61 -10.50 4.54
CA GLU A 126 2.44 -10.82 3.73
C GLU A 126 2.16 -9.73 2.68
N HIS A 127 2.25 -8.43 3.02
CA HIS A 127 2.07 -7.30 2.09
C HIS A 127 3.14 -7.32 1.01
N ILE A 128 4.41 -7.48 1.40
CA ILE A 128 5.54 -7.52 0.46
C ILE A 128 5.42 -8.73 -0.48
N ARG A 129 5.07 -9.91 0.05
CA ARG A 129 4.87 -11.10 -0.80
C ARG A 129 3.69 -10.93 -1.76
N ALA A 130 2.58 -10.36 -1.31
CA ALA A 130 1.43 -10.09 -2.18
C ALA A 130 1.80 -9.09 -3.29
N LEU A 131 2.52 -8.02 -2.94
CA LEU A 131 3.00 -7.03 -3.90
C LEU A 131 3.91 -7.66 -4.95
N LEU A 132 4.93 -8.40 -4.54
CA LEU A 132 5.86 -9.10 -5.45
C LEU A 132 5.13 -10.07 -6.39
N ARG A 133 4.14 -10.80 -5.88
CA ARG A 133 3.35 -11.72 -6.72
C ARG A 133 2.49 -10.97 -7.74
N SER A 134 1.92 -9.83 -7.35
CA SER A 134 1.10 -9.01 -8.25
C SER A 134 1.93 -8.38 -9.39
N THR A 135 3.19 -8.04 -9.14
CA THR A 135 4.08 -7.44 -10.15
C THR A 135 4.73 -8.48 -11.06
N ILE A 136 5.11 -9.64 -10.52
CA ILE A 136 5.66 -10.75 -11.32
C ILE A 136 4.61 -11.31 -12.29
N LEU A 137 3.33 -11.34 -11.89
CA LEU A 137 2.23 -11.76 -12.77
C LEU A 137 1.99 -10.75 -13.91
N ASP A 138 2.12 -9.45 -13.65
CA ASP A 138 2.04 -8.39 -14.67
C ASP A 138 3.15 -8.54 -15.74
N MET A 139 4.37 -8.89 -15.32
CA MET A 139 5.49 -9.12 -16.26
C MET A 139 5.31 -10.38 -17.14
N ARG A 140 4.59 -11.41 -16.68
CA ARG A 140 4.32 -12.61 -17.48
C ARG A 140 3.21 -12.42 -18.52
N LEU A 141 2.37 -11.40 -18.37
CA LEU A 141 1.25 -11.11 -19.27
C LEU A 141 1.57 -10.04 -20.32
N GLN A 142 2.81 -9.56 -20.41
CA GLN A 142 3.29 -8.63 -21.45
C GLN A 142 4.13 -9.41 -22.49
N PRO A 143 3.57 -9.92 -23.60
CA PRO A 143 4.30 -10.76 -24.55
C PRO A 143 5.10 -9.97 -25.60
N SER A 144 5.27 -8.65 -25.45
CA SER A 144 5.92 -7.81 -26.47
C SER A 144 7.23 -7.20 -25.96
N TRP A 145 8.29 -8.00 -25.94
CA TRP A 145 9.67 -7.54 -26.03
C TRP A 145 10.37 -8.40 -27.11
N PRO A 146 11.07 -7.80 -28.10
CA PRO A 146 10.93 -8.21 -29.50
C PRO A 146 11.77 -9.44 -29.89
N PRO A 147 11.36 -10.19 -30.95
CA PRO A 147 12.24 -11.13 -31.62
C PRO A 147 13.26 -10.32 -32.43
N SER A 148 14.51 -10.33 -32.02
CA SER A 148 15.62 -9.85 -32.85
C SER A 148 15.71 -10.73 -34.09
N GLY A 149 15.05 -10.31 -35.17
CA GLY A 149 15.24 -10.87 -36.49
C GLY A 149 16.69 -10.63 -36.91
N HIS A 150 17.45 -11.70 -37.02
CA HIS A 150 18.75 -11.66 -37.68
C HIS A 150 18.53 -11.31 -39.17
N PRO A 151 19.27 -10.34 -39.75
CA PRO A 151 19.30 -10.19 -41.20
C PRO A 151 20.04 -11.39 -41.78
N LYS A 152 19.30 -12.30 -42.43
CA LYS A 152 19.89 -13.27 -43.35
C LYS A 152 20.32 -12.48 -44.59
N THR A 153 21.61 -12.15 -44.68
CA THR A 153 22.21 -11.71 -45.93
C THR A 153 22.09 -12.86 -46.92
N ALA A 154 21.23 -12.70 -47.92
CA ALA A 154 21.20 -13.55 -49.09
C ALA A 154 22.41 -13.22 -49.97
N ASN A 155 22.98 -14.29 -50.51
CA ASN A 155 24.12 -14.36 -51.43
C ASN A 155 23.81 -13.68 -52.77
#